data_AF-A0A7K2KR72-F1
#
_entry.id   AF-A0A7K2KR72-F1
#
_cell.length_a   1.000
_cell.length_b   1.000
_cell.length_c   1.000
_cell.angle_alpha   90.00
_cell.angle_beta   90.00
_cell.angle_gamma   90.00
#
_symmetry.space_group_name_H-M   'P 1'
#
loop_
_entity.id
_entity.type
_entity.pdbx_description
1 polymer ?
#
loop_
_entity_poly.entity_id
_entity_poly.type
_entity_poly.pdbx_seq_one_letter_code
_entity_poly.pdbx_strand_id
1 'polypeptide(L)'
;VETPGGEWYLAHLTARPLTPRGACVLGRETALQRVEWTTDGWPRLAGEPPVPGGDTLPRTVVPAPAPAPAPAPVSAPVSGVSGPSAPGPETPSAAYPDG
;
A
#
# COMPACT_ATOMS: atom_id res chain seq x y z
N VAL A 1 -4.47 15.55 6.45
CA VAL A 1 -3.68 15.50 5.21
C VAL A 1 -4.60 15.16 4.07
N GLU A 2 -4.46 15.85 2.95
CA GLU A 2 -5.23 15.61 1.73
C GLU A 2 -4.41 14.76 0.77
N THR A 3 -5.05 13.78 0.13
CA THR A 3 -4.42 12.96 -0.91
C THR A 3 -4.46 13.66 -2.26
N PRO A 4 -3.63 13.27 -3.25
CA PRO A 4 -3.74 13.81 -4.61
C PRO A 4 -5.11 13.61 -5.25
N GLY A 5 -5.89 12.62 -4.77
CA GLY A 5 -7.26 12.37 -5.22
C GLY A 5 -8.33 13.21 -4.49
N GLY A 6 -7.93 14.16 -3.63
CA GLY A 6 -8.85 15.03 -2.88
C GLY A 6 -9.46 14.39 -1.63
N GLU A 7 -9.01 13.19 -1.25
CA GLU A 7 -9.51 12.50 -0.06
C GLU A 7 -8.79 13.01 1.19
N TRP A 8 -9.51 13.17 2.30
CA TRP A 8 -8.93 13.69 3.54
C TRP A 8 -8.72 12.58 4.57
N TYR A 9 -7.54 12.57 5.18
CA TYR A 9 -7.15 11.65 6.24
C TYR A 9 -6.56 12.38 7.45
N LEU A 10 -6.85 11.89 8.65
CA LEU A 10 -6.28 12.34 9.92
C LEU A 10 -5.30 11.28 10.43
N ALA A 11 -4.05 11.68 10.66
CA ALA A 11 -3.11 10.91 11.46
C ALA A 11 -3.27 11.30 12.93
N HIS A 12 -3.43 10.32 13.81
CA HIS A 12 -3.59 10.56 15.24
C HIS A 12 -2.88 9.49 16.07
N LEU A 13 -2.66 9.81 17.35
CA LEU A 13 -2.12 8.84 18.30
C LEU A 13 -3.26 7.96 18.82
N THR A 14 -2.94 6.69 19.05
CA THR A 14 -3.79 5.72 19.71
C THR A 14 -2.96 4.84 20.65
N ALA A 15 -3.60 3.97 21.41
CA ALA A 15 -2.93 2.98 22.24
C ALA A 15 -3.79 1.71 22.33
N ARG A 16 -3.14 0.57 22.63
CA ARG A 16 -3.77 -0.73 22.80
C ARG A 16 -3.61 -1.22 24.24
N PRO A 17 -4.56 -0.93 25.15
CA PRO A 17 -4.45 -1.35 26.54
C PRO A 17 -4.70 -2.87 26.66
N LEU A 18 -4.00 -3.54 27.59
CA LEU A 18 -4.16 -4.99 27.82
C LEU A 18 -5.52 -5.37 28.41
N THR A 19 -6.18 -4.43 29.09
CA THR A 19 -7.54 -4.56 29.64
C THR A 19 -8.27 -3.21 29.51
N PRO A 20 -9.60 -3.11 29.71
CA PRO A 20 -10.35 -1.86 29.50
C PRO A 20 -9.83 -0.63 30.28
N ARG A 21 -9.08 -0.83 31.37
CA ARG A 21 -8.41 0.23 32.14
C ARG A 21 -6.93 -0.10 32.43
N GLY A 22 -6.35 -0.97 31.61
CA GLY A 22 -5.01 -1.52 31.80
C GLY A 22 -3.91 -0.66 31.21
N ALA A 23 -2.66 -1.09 31.42
CA ALA A 23 -1.48 -0.41 30.88
C ALA A 23 -1.38 -0.57 29.35
N CYS A 24 -0.91 0.50 28.70
CA CYS A 24 -0.56 0.53 27.29
C CYS A 24 0.94 0.25 27.11
N VAL A 25 1.34 -1.01 27.27
CA VAL A 25 2.76 -1.41 27.36
C VAL A 25 3.56 -1.16 26.07
N LEU A 26 2.88 -1.02 24.93
CA LEU A 26 3.49 -0.69 23.63
C LEU A 26 3.67 0.82 23.41
N GLY A 27 3.28 1.65 24.38
CA GLY A 27 3.29 3.10 24.24
C GLY A 27 2.15 3.60 23.36
N ARG A 28 2.40 4.72 22.66
CA ARG A 28 1.46 5.33 21.71
C ARG A 28 1.83 4.89 20.31
N GLU A 29 0.82 4.56 19.52
CA GLU A 29 0.94 4.13 18.13
C GLU A 29 0.30 5.19 17.22
N THR A 30 0.66 5.19 15.94
CA THR A 30 0.05 6.07 14.94
C THR A 30 -1.08 5.32 14.22
N ALA A 31 -2.25 5.94 14.15
CA ALA A 31 -3.40 5.46 13.39
C ALA A 31 -3.87 6.51 12.38
N LEU A 32 -4.61 6.06 11.37
CA LEU A 32 -5.22 6.90 10.34
C LEU A 32 -6.75 6.82 10.45
N GLN A 33 -7.45 7.89 10.08
CA GLN A 33 -8.91 7.91 9.87
C GLN A 33 -9.25 8.72 8.62
N ARG A 34 -10.29 8.32 7.87
CA ARG A 34 -10.85 9.16 6.80
C ARG A 34 -11.70 10.28 7.41
N VAL A 35 -11.59 11.47 6.84
CA VAL A 35 -12.28 12.68 7.28
C VAL A 35 -13.04 13.30 6.11
N GLU A 36 -14.17 13.91 6.42
CA GLU A 36 -14.96 14.69 5.47
C GLU A 36 -15.13 16.11 6.02
N TRP A 37 -14.98 17.10 5.14
CA TRP A 37 -15.33 18.49 5.43
C TRP A 37 -16.82 18.67 5.16
N THR A 38 -17.57 18.98 6.21
CA THR A 38 -19.01 19.20 6.10
C THR A 38 -19.35 20.64 5.72
N THR A 39 -20.60 20.90 5.37
CA THR A 39 -21.08 22.21 4.87
C THR A 39 -20.96 23.34 5.89
N ASP A 40 -20.86 23.03 7.17
CA ASP A 40 -20.63 23.98 8.26
C ASP A 40 -19.13 24.31 8.46
N GLY A 41 -18.25 23.79 7.59
CA GLY A 41 -16.83 24.11 7.56
C GLY A 41 -15.97 23.37 8.59
N TRP A 42 -16.50 22.33 9.25
CA TRP A 42 -15.76 21.53 10.22
C TRP A 42 -15.42 20.13 9.70
N PRO A 43 -14.22 19.58 10.00
CA PRO A 43 -13.89 18.21 9.66
C PRO A 43 -14.58 17.22 10.62
N ARG A 44 -15.15 16.15 10.07
CA ARG A 44 -15.73 15.05 10.85
C ARG A 44 -15.20 13.70 10.36
N LEU A 45 -15.18 12.70 11.24
CA LEU A 45 -14.82 11.35 10.83
C LEU A 45 -15.85 10.84 9.81
N ALA A 46 -15.36 10.27 8.72
CA ALA A 46 -16.21 9.79 7.64
C ALA A 46 -17.01 8.53 8.02
N GLY A 47 -18.22 8.43 7.47
CA GLY A 47 -19.14 7.32 7.67
C GLY A 47 -20.17 7.56 8.79
N GLU A 48 -21.02 6.56 9.02
CA GLU A 48 -22.17 6.71 9.93
C GLU A 48 -21.79 6.50 11.40
N PRO A 49 -22.44 7.25 12.31
CA PRO A 49 -22.33 7.02 13.74
C PRO A 49 -22.98 5.69 14.13
N PRO A 50 -22.48 5.02 15.17
CA PRO A 50 -23.04 3.75 15.63
C PRO A 50 -24.43 3.90 16.28
N VAL A 51 -24.83 5.13 16.62
CA VAL A 51 -26.14 5.45 17.20
C VAL A 51 -26.73 6.69 16.52
N PRO A 52 -28.07 6.74 16.30
CA PRO A 52 -28.72 7.92 15.72
C PRO A 52 -28.46 9.18 16.56
N GLY A 53 -28.03 10.26 15.89
CA GLY A 53 -27.70 11.53 16.54
C GLY A 53 -26.38 11.55 17.32
N GLY A 54 -25.60 10.47 17.29
CA GLY A 54 -24.25 10.44 17.85
C GLY A 54 -23.16 10.86 16.84
N ASP A 55 -21.92 10.92 17.32
CA ASP A 55 -20.74 11.17 16.49
C ASP A 55 -20.18 9.87 15.91
N THR A 56 -19.56 9.98 14.74
CA THR A 56 -18.80 8.89 14.13
C THR A 56 -17.55 8.60 14.95
N LEU A 57 -17.32 7.32 15.26
CA LEU A 57 -16.19 6.87 16.06
C LEU A 57 -15.00 6.43 15.18
N PRO A 58 -13.75 6.49 15.69
CA PRO A 58 -12.59 5.94 15.00
C PRO A 58 -12.77 4.46 14.67
N ARG A 59 -12.37 4.08 13.45
CA ARG A 59 -12.49 2.70 12.96
C ARG A 59 -11.14 1.97 13.06
N THR A 60 -11.19 0.68 13.36
CA THR A 60 -9.99 -0.19 13.38
C THR A 60 -9.48 -0.52 11.99
N VAL A 61 -10.37 -0.51 10.99
CA VAL A 61 -10.05 -0.69 9.58
C VAL A 61 -10.45 0.57 8.84
N VAL A 62 -9.50 1.16 8.14
CA VAL A 62 -9.69 2.40 7.37
C VAL A 62 -9.34 2.12 5.92
N PRO A 63 -10.23 2.44 4.97
CA PRO A 63 -9.95 2.26 3.54
C PRO A 63 -8.68 3.01 3.16
N ALA A 64 -7.77 2.31 2.47
CA ALA A 64 -6.62 2.96 1.87
C ALA A 64 -7.10 3.99 0.83
N PRO A 65 -6.41 5.13 0.70
CA PRO A 65 -6.71 6.06 -0.38
C PRO A 65 -6.51 5.40 -1.74
N ALA A 66 -7.22 5.90 -2.75
CA ALA A 66 -7.03 5.43 -4.11
C ALA A 66 -5.55 5.55 -4.51
N PRO A 67 -4.96 4.55 -5.17
CA PRO A 67 -3.59 4.66 -5.64
C PRO A 67 -3.49 5.83 -6.61
N ALA A 68 -2.36 6.54 -6.57
CA ALA A 68 -2.07 7.52 -7.61
C ALA A 68 -2.16 6.82 -8.98
N PRO A 69 -2.66 7.50 -10.03
CA PRO A 69 -2.64 6.94 -11.37
C PRO A 69 -1.21 6.54 -11.71
N ALA A 70 -1.02 5.28 -12.15
CA ALA A 70 0.30 4.80 -12.52
C ALA A 70 0.88 5.72 -13.61
N PRO A 71 2.18 6.06 -13.54
CA PRO A 71 2.82 6.76 -14.65
C PRO A 71 2.62 5.92 -15.92
N ALA A 72 2.40 6.58 -17.06
CA ALA A 72 2.32 5.90 -18.33
C ALA A 72 3.57 5.02 -18.53
N PRO A 73 3.45 3.81 -19.09
CA PRO A 73 4.61 2.96 -19.31
C PRO A 73 5.62 3.73 -20.17
N VAL A 74 6.82 3.94 -19.62
CA VAL A 74 7.92 4.46 -20.41
C VAL A 74 8.34 3.36 -21.37
N SER A 75 8.06 3.54 -22.67
CA SER A 75 8.60 2.67 -23.71
C SER A 75 10.12 2.81 -23.67
N ALA A 76 10.82 1.83 -23.07
CA ALA A 76 12.27 1.76 -23.18
C ALA A 76 12.63 1.49 -24.65
N PRO A 77 13.58 2.23 -25.26
CA PRO A 77 14.09 1.83 -26.56
C PRO A 77 14.76 0.46 -26.38
N VAL A 78 14.22 -0.56 -27.04
CA VAL A 78 14.90 -1.84 -27.20
C VAL A 78 16.12 -1.61 -28.10
N SER A 79 17.28 -1.36 -27.50
CA SER A 79 18.54 -1.43 -28.20
C SER A 79 18.86 -2.91 -28.41
N GLY A 80 18.66 -3.40 -29.63
CA GLY A 80 19.03 -4.76 -30.02
C GLY A 80 20.54 -4.95 -29.84
N VAL A 81 20.92 -5.86 -28.95
CA VAL A 81 22.31 -6.32 -28.86
C VAL A 81 22.48 -7.43 -29.89
N SER A 82 23.04 -7.11 -31.06
CA SER A 82 23.49 -8.13 -32.00
C SER A 82 24.79 -8.75 -31.47
N GLY A 83 24.70 -9.94 -30.87
CA GLY A 83 25.87 -10.74 -30.51
C GLY A 83 26.54 -11.36 -31.74
N PRO A 84 27.86 -11.63 -31.71
CA PRO A 84 28.53 -12.33 -32.80
C PRO A 84 28.06 -13.80 -32.86
N SER A 85 27.82 -14.30 -34.07
CA SER A 85 27.44 -15.70 -34.30
C SER A 85 28.55 -16.64 -33.81
N ALA A 86 28.20 -17.59 -32.95
CA ALA A 86 29.14 -18.60 -32.46
C ALA A 86 29.55 -19.55 -33.60
N PRO A 87 30.83 -19.98 -33.68
CA PRO A 87 31.21 -21.10 -34.54
C PRO A 87 30.57 -22.40 -34.01
N GLY A 88 30.05 -23.21 -34.92
CA GLY A 88 29.34 -24.46 -34.60
C GLY A 88 30.23 -25.49 -33.92
N PRO A 89 29.66 -26.39 -33.08
CA PRO A 89 30.45 -27.38 -32.36
C PRO A 89 30.96 -28.47 -33.31
N GLU A 90 32.27 -28.66 -33.34
CA GLU A 90 32.91 -29.86 -33.88
C GLU A 90 32.72 -31.03 -32.90
N THR A 91 32.14 -32.13 -33.38
CA THR A 91 31.79 -33.31 -32.57
C THR A 91 33.02 -34.20 -32.36
N PRO A 92 33.56 -34.38 -31.14
CA PRO A 92 34.57 -35.39 -30.92
C PRO A 92 33.92 -36.77 -30.73
N SER A 93 34.38 -37.71 -31.55
CA SER A 93 34.02 -39.14 -31.51
C SER A 93 34.69 -39.83 -30.32
N ALA A 94 33.91 -40.48 -29.47
CA ALA A 94 34.42 -41.48 -28.53
C ALA A 94 33.35 -42.57 -28.32
N ALA A 95 33.54 -43.68 -29.02
CA ALA A 95 32.90 -44.95 -28.72
C ALA A 95 33.41 -45.44 -27.36
N TYR A 96 32.49 -45.68 -26.43
CA TYR A 96 32.76 -46.51 -25.25
C TYR A 96 32.47 -47.97 -25.63
N PRO A 97 33.38 -48.92 -25.40
CA PRO A 97 33.07 -50.34 -25.54
C PRO A 97 32.25 -50.83 -24.35
N ASP A 98 31.17 -51.56 -24.65
CA ASP A 98 30.43 -52.40 -23.70
C ASP A 98 31.31 -53.56 -23.21
N GLY A 99 31.05 -54.02 -21.98
CA GLY A 99 31.79 -55.08 -21.30
C GLY A 99 31.63 -56.49 -21.87
#